data_AF-A0A9P1FPB3-F1
#
_entry.id   AF-A0A9P1FPB3-F1
#
_cell.length_a   1.000
_cell.length_b   1.000
_cell.length_c   1.000
_cell.angle_alpha   90.00
_cell.angle_beta   90.00
_cell.angle_gamma   90.00
#
_symmetry.space_group_name_H-M   'P 1'
#
loop_
_entity.id
_entity.type
_entity.pdbx_description
1 polymer ?
#
loop_
_entity_poly.entity_id
_entity_poly.type
_entity_poly.pdbx_seq_one_letter_code
_entity_poly.pdbx_strand_id
1 'polypeptide(L)'
;LANQSNPPISGALFMESMVPAYQLIGFDPWEYHSVMANAQRTSAHINQKSRFGIGDVYFLALSMGKCEVVVDDVKRLSPGKVHLESGRDLKVDTILKVFGFTGLYEVDRLLKIKTMHGWWAEGDNRRHIASENPGVYAGNFASTSLSPG
;
A
#
# COMPACT_ATOMS: atom_id res chain seq x y z
N LEU A 1 10.30 -14.14 2.68
CA LEU A 1 10.92 -14.01 4.02
C LEU A 1 9.87 -13.76 5.11
N ALA A 2 8.99 -12.77 4.96
CA ALA A 2 7.96 -12.45 5.96
C ALA A 2 6.76 -13.40 5.94
N ASN A 3 6.27 -13.80 4.76
CA ASN A 3 5.11 -14.69 4.65
C ASN A 3 5.45 -16.07 5.27
N GLN A 4 4.66 -16.49 6.25
CA GLN A 4 4.82 -17.75 7.01
C GLN A 4 6.04 -17.79 7.95
N SER A 5 6.64 -16.65 8.29
CA SER A 5 7.67 -16.63 9.35
C SER A 5 7.03 -16.95 10.70
N ASN A 6 7.52 -17.99 11.39
CA ASN A 6 6.98 -18.39 12.70
C ASN A 6 7.22 -17.29 13.76
N PRO A 7 8.46 -16.79 13.96
CA PRO A 7 8.67 -15.50 14.60
C PRO A 7 8.55 -14.35 13.58
N PRO A 8 7.96 -13.20 13.95
CA PRO A 8 8.02 -11.99 13.14
C PRO A 8 9.47 -11.57 12.88
N ILE A 9 9.84 -11.37 11.62
CA ILE A 9 11.17 -10.89 11.24
C ILE A 9 11.32 -9.40 11.60
N SER A 10 12.53 -8.97 11.95
CA SER A 10 12.77 -7.56 12.26
C SER A 10 12.62 -6.68 11.02
N GLY A 11 12.19 -5.44 11.22
CA GLY A 11 12.06 -4.46 10.15
C GLY A 11 13.38 -4.25 9.39
N ALA A 12 14.52 -4.25 10.09
CA ALA A 12 15.83 -4.10 9.47
C ALA A 12 16.14 -5.26 8.49
N LEU A 13 15.92 -6.50 8.91
CA LEU A 13 16.12 -7.68 8.05
C LEU A 13 15.15 -7.67 6.86
N PHE A 14 13.91 -7.23 7.09
CA PHE A 14 12.94 -7.06 6.01
C PHE A 14 13.42 -6.03 4.98
N MET A 15 13.87 -4.85 5.43
CA MET A 15 14.40 -3.80 4.56
C MET A 15 15.62 -4.28 3.77
N GLU A 16 16.55 -4.97 4.42
CA GLU A 16 17.71 -5.57 3.76
C GLU A 16 17.30 -6.56 2.67
N SER A 17 16.30 -7.41 2.94
CA SER A 17 15.80 -8.38 1.96
C SER A 17 15.13 -7.73 0.73
N MET A 18 14.64 -6.49 0.86
CA MET A 18 14.01 -5.74 -0.23
C MET A 18 15.02 -4.96 -1.08
N VAL A 19 16.27 -4.77 -0.61
CA VAL A 19 17.31 -4.00 -1.33
C VAL A 19 17.46 -4.43 -2.79
N PRO A 20 17.57 -5.72 -3.15
CA PRO A 20 17.74 -6.12 -4.55
C PRO A 20 16.58 -5.66 -5.45
N ALA A 21 15.34 -5.72 -4.95
CA ALA A 21 14.16 -5.34 -5.72
C ALA A 21 14.13 -3.83 -6.00
N TYR A 22 14.49 -3.02 -5.00
CA TYR A 22 14.54 -1.57 -5.14
C TYR A 22 15.75 -1.09 -5.95
N GLN A 23 16.88 -1.81 -5.91
CA GLN A 23 18.02 -1.55 -6.78
C GLN A 23 17.67 -1.69 -8.27
N LEU A 24 16.77 -2.61 -8.64
CA LEU A 24 16.31 -2.77 -10.04
C LEU A 24 15.62 -1.51 -10.59
N ILE A 25 15.10 -0.66 -9.70
CA ILE A 25 14.43 0.59 -10.07
C ILE A 25 15.24 1.83 -9.65
N GLY A 26 16.50 1.65 -9.24
CA GLY A 26 17.41 2.74 -8.87
C GLY A 26 17.02 3.49 -7.59
N PHE A 27 16.35 2.83 -6.64
CA PHE A 27 15.87 3.45 -5.40
C PHE A 27 16.49 2.78 -4.16
N ASP A 28 16.81 3.55 -3.11
CA ASP A 28 17.22 3.00 -1.81
C ASP A 28 15.97 2.86 -0.92
N PRO A 29 15.55 1.64 -0.54
CA PRO A 29 14.35 1.48 0.27
C PRO A 29 14.48 2.08 1.67
N TRP A 30 15.71 2.32 2.16
CA TRP A 30 15.96 2.96 3.45
C TRP A 30 15.71 4.46 3.45
N GLU A 31 15.74 5.10 2.27
CA GLU A 31 15.46 6.53 2.11
C GLU A 31 13.97 6.82 1.91
N TYR A 32 13.15 5.77 1.85
CA TYR A 32 11.70 5.94 1.70
C TYR A 32 11.12 6.68 2.90
N HIS A 33 10.29 7.70 2.65
CA HIS A 33 9.75 8.61 3.67
C HIS A 33 9.04 7.93 4.85
N SER A 34 8.54 6.70 4.65
CA SER A 34 7.84 5.92 5.66
C SER A 34 8.78 5.06 6.53
N VAL A 35 10.08 5.00 6.22
CA VAL A 35 11.07 4.19 6.92
C VAL A 35 11.84 5.06 7.92
N MET A 36 11.72 4.72 9.20
CA MET A 36 12.45 5.34 10.29
C MET A 36 13.50 4.35 10.79
N ALA A 37 14.76 4.60 10.47
CA ALA A 37 15.88 3.75 10.87
C ALA A 37 16.90 4.52 11.71
N ASN A 38 17.67 3.79 12.52
CA ASN A 38 18.86 4.38 13.15
C ASN A 38 19.98 4.57 12.11
N ALA A 39 20.99 5.37 12.46
CA ALA A 39 22.09 5.67 11.53
C ALA A 39 22.85 4.41 11.05
N GLN A 40 22.89 3.37 11.89
CA GLN A 40 23.56 2.10 11.60
C GLN A 40 22.67 1.11 10.82
N ARG A 41 21.41 1.47 10.49
CA ARG A 41 20.42 0.61 9.82
C ARG A 41 20.20 -0.76 10.49
N THR A 42 20.45 -0.87 11.80
CA THR A 42 20.26 -2.11 12.58
C THR A 42 18.85 -2.23 13.17
N SER A 43 18.09 -1.12 13.19
CA SER A 43 16.68 -1.08 13.57
C SER A 43 15.89 -0.25 12.57
N ALA A 44 14.71 -0.71 12.16
CA ALA A 44 13.81 0.02 11.28
C ALA A 44 12.36 -0.11 11.74
N HIS A 45 11.64 1.01 11.70
CA HIS A 45 10.19 1.08 11.85
C HIS A 45 9.59 1.62 10.57
N ILE A 46 8.56 0.96 10.05
CA ILE A 46 7.79 1.45 8.91
C ILE A 46 6.51 2.08 9.43
N ASN A 47 6.33 3.37 9.17
CA ASN A 47 5.14 4.16 9.52
C ASN A 47 4.53 4.78 8.28
N GLN A 48 3.37 4.27 7.87
CA GLN A 48 2.66 4.76 6.70
C GLN A 48 1.15 4.68 6.91
N LYS A 49 0.45 5.64 6.31
CA LYS A 49 -1.02 5.73 6.30
C LYS A 49 -1.67 4.87 5.20
N SER A 50 -0.89 4.11 4.45
CA SER A 50 -1.33 3.16 3.43
C SER A 50 -0.61 1.84 3.64
N ARG A 51 -1.14 0.75 3.08
CA ARG A 51 -0.48 -0.56 3.17
C ARG A 51 0.76 -0.61 2.30
N PHE A 52 1.72 -1.45 2.70
CA PHE A 52 2.90 -1.79 1.90
C PHE A 52 2.48 -2.79 0.82
N GLY A 53 1.67 -2.36 -0.13
CA GLY A 53 1.22 -3.18 -1.25
C GLY A 53 2.29 -3.19 -2.34
N ILE A 54 3.44 -3.82 -2.08
CA ILE A 54 4.47 -3.93 -3.11
C ILE A 54 4.70 -5.40 -3.44
N GLY A 55 4.02 -5.84 -4.49
CA GLY A 55 4.31 -7.11 -5.13
C GLY A 55 5.63 -7.04 -5.90
N ASP A 56 6.33 -8.15 -5.99
CA ASP A 56 7.48 -8.37 -6.88
C ASP A 56 7.18 -7.94 -8.34
N VAL A 57 5.96 -8.17 -8.82
CA VAL A 57 5.49 -7.76 -10.15
C VAL A 57 5.66 -6.25 -10.40
N TYR A 58 5.49 -5.41 -9.38
CA TYR A 58 5.64 -3.96 -9.53
C TYR A 58 7.09 -3.58 -9.86
N PHE A 59 8.06 -4.11 -9.11
CA PHE A 59 9.48 -3.87 -9.36
C PHE A 59 9.92 -4.42 -10.72
N LEU A 60 9.43 -5.61 -11.09
CA LEU A 60 9.71 -6.21 -12.41
C LEU A 60 9.17 -5.32 -13.53
N ALA A 61 7.92 -4.88 -13.44
CA ALA A 61 7.30 -4.05 -14.47
C ALA A 61 8.04 -2.72 -14.67
N LEU A 62 8.50 -2.09 -13.59
CA LEU A 62 9.33 -0.89 -13.66
C LEU A 62 10.69 -1.17 -14.29
N SER A 63 11.40 -2.21 -13.82
CA SER A 63 12.72 -2.57 -14.36
C SER A 63 12.71 -2.92 -15.85
N MET A 64 11.58 -3.45 -16.34
CA MET A 64 11.37 -3.81 -17.75
C MET A 64 10.86 -2.64 -18.60
N GLY A 65 10.67 -1.44 -18.02
CA GLY A 65 10.09 -0.29 -18.71
C GLY A 65 8.63 -0.50 -19.16
N LYS A 66 7.90 -1.41 -18.51
CA LYS A 66 6.47 -1.69 -18.76
C LYS A 66 5.56 -0.86 -17.87
N CYS A 67 6.10 -0.27 -16.81
CA CYS A 67 5.42 0.63 -15.89
C CYS A 67 6.24 1.91 -15.73
N GLU A 68 5.56 3.01 -15.43
CA GLU A 68 6.17 4.28 -15.06
C GLU A 68 5.42 4.83 -13.84
N VAL A 69 6.15 5.36 -12.86
CA VAL A 69 5.57 6.09 -11.74
C VAL A 69 5.61 7.58 -12.06
N VAL A 70 4.44 8.21 -12.04
CA VAL A 70 4.31 9.66 -12.21
C VAL A 70 3.68 10.22 -10.93
N VAL A 71 4.40 11.13 -10.27
CA VAL A 71 3.93 11.85 -9.08
C VAL A 71 3.57 13.26 -9.51
N ASP A 72 2.28 13.51 -9.74
CA ASP A 72 1.74 14.79 -10.22
C ASP A 72 0.22 14.84 -10.02
N ASP A 73 -0.36 16.03 -10.16
CA ASP A 73 -1.80 16.24 -10.14
C ASP A 73 -2.40 16.27 -11.56
N VAL A 74 -3.63 15.75 -11.67
CA VAL A 74 -4.37 15.78 -12.94
C VAL A 74 -5.04 17.13 -13.11
N LYS A 75 -4.58 17.92 -14.08
CA LYS A 75 -5.16 19.21 -14.46
C LYS A 75 -6.50 19.06 -15.18
N ARG A 76 -6.53 18.20 -16.21
CA ARG A 76 -7.74 17.92 -17.01
C ARG A 76 -7.57 16.64 -17.84
N LEU A 77 -8.69 16.13 -18.35
CA LEU A 77 -8.73 14.96 -19.23
C LEU A 77 -9.20 15.36 -20.63
N SER A 78 -8.66 14.72 -21.65
CA SER A 78 -9.14 14.81 -23.04
C SER A 78 -9.10 13.42 -23.70
N PRO A 79 -9.74 13.23 -24.87
CA PRO A 79 -9.75 11.92 -25.53
C PRO A 79 -8.33 11.36 -25.73
N GLY A 80 -8.07 10.18 -25.15
CA GLY A 80 -6.79 9.49 -25.24
C GLY A 80 -5.65 10.11 -24.42
N LYS A 81 -5.92 11.05 -23.50
CA LYS A 81 -4.87 11.81 -22.83
C LYS A 81 -5.24 12.32 -21.43
N VAL A 82 -4.27 12.25 -20.51
CA VAL A 82 -4.28 12.93 -19.20
C VAL A 82 -3.33 14.11 -19.26
N HIS A 83 -3.81 15.31 -18.93
CA HIS A 83 -2.98 16.50 -18.79
C HIS A 83 -2.61 16.69 -17.33
N LEU A 84 -1.32 16.76 -17.03
CA LEU A 84 -0.82 16.96 -15.68
C LEU A 84 -0.58 18.45 -15.39
N GLU A 85 -0.57 18.83 -14.12
CA GLU A 85 -0.30 20.22 -13.72
C GLU A 85 1.13 20.66 -14.05
N SER A 86 2.10 19.72 -14.08
CA SER A 86 3.45 20.00 -14.60
C SER A 86 3.50 20.40 -16.08
N GLY A 87 2.40 20.24 -16.82
CA GLY A 87 2.33 20.46 -18.26
C GLY A 87 2.68 19.24 -19.11
N ARG A 88 3.05 18.10 -18.49
CA ARG A 88 3.23 16.83 -19.20
C ARG A 88 1.88 16.23 -19.59
N ASP A 89 1.82 15.71 -20.81
CA ASP A 89 0.68 14.98 -21.34
C ASP A 89 0.97 13.47 -21.37
N LEU A 90 0.12 12.67 -20.71
CA LEU A 90 0.18 11.20 -20.76
C LEU A 90 -0.82 10.68 -21.79
N LYS A 91 -0.37 9.90 -22.77
CA LYS A 91 -1.27 9.19 -23.69
C LYS A 91 -1.78 7.93 -23.01
N VAL A 92 -3.10 7.78 -22.90
CA VAL A 92 -3.72 6.61 -22.25
C VAL A 92 -5.00 6.22 -22.96
N ASP A 93 -5.21 4.92 -23.11
CA ASP A 93 -6.46 4.37 -23.67
C ASP A 93 -7.50 4.09 -22.58
N THR A 94 -7.06 3.87 -21.34
CA THR A 94 -7.91 3.51 -20.22
C THR A 94 -7.36 4.11 -18.93
N ILE A 95 -8.26 4.55 -18.06
CA ILE A 95 -7.93 5.08 -16.72
C ILE A 95 -8.59 4.18 -15.69
N LEU A 96 -7.77 3.53 -14.86
CA LEU A 96 -8.23 2.80 -13.68
C LEU A 96 -8.01 3.67 -12.44
N LYS A 97 -9.09 3.97 -11.72
CA LYS A 97 -9.05 4.75 -10.47
C LYS A 97 -9.06 3.81 -9.28
N VAL A 98 -8.09 3.94 -8.38
CA VAL A 98 -7.91 3.06 -7.21
C VAL A 98 -7.98 3.89 -5.93
N PHE A 99 -9.16 4.45 -5.63
CA PHE A 99 -9.34 5.35 -4.48
C PHE A 99 -9.37 4.64 -3.11
N GLY A 100 -9.44 3.30 -3.11
CA GLY A 100 -9.77 2.54 -1.91
C GLY A 100 -11.17 2.87 -1.39
N PHE A 101 -11.51 2.34 -0.22
CA PHE A 101 -12.74 2.67 0.49
C PHE A 101 -12.39 3.11 1.91
N THR A 102 -13.01 4.18 2.37
CA THR A 102 -12.99 4.59 3.78
C THR A 102 -14.31 4.21 4.43
N GLY A 103 -14.29 3.83 5.70
CA GLY A 103 -15.53 3.68 6.48
C GLY A 103 -16.33 4.99 6.46
N LEU A 104 -17.66 4.87 6.33
CA LEU A 104 -18.59 6.01 6.30
C LEU A 104 -19.52 5.94 7.51
N TYR A 105 -19.32 6.82 8.48
CA TYR A 105 -20.09 6.84 9.73
C TYR A 105 -21.58 7.12 9.50
N GLU A 106 -21.94 7.77 8.41
CA GLU A 106 -23.32 8.01 8.00
C GLU A 106 -24.03 6.71 7.62
N VAL A 107 -23.33 5.81 6.95
CA VAL A 107 -23.84 4.48 6.61
C VAL A 107 -23.99 3.65 7.88
N ASP A 108 -23.00 3.68 8.77
CA ASP A 108 -23.08 3.01 10.07
C ASP A 108 -24.28 3.52 10.88
N ARG A 109 -24.50 4.83 10.89
CA ARG A 109 -25.65 5.46 11.56
C ARG A 109 -26.98 5.04 10.94
N LEU A 110 -27.09 5.05 9.62
CA LEU A 110 -28.30 4.63 8.89
C LEU A 110 -28.64 3.17 9.19
N LEU A 111 -27.62 2.30 9.17
CA LEU A 111 -27.74 0.87 9.42
C LEU A 111 -27.80 0.51 10.91
N LYS A 112 -27.69 1.51 11.80
CA LYS A 112 -27.63 1.38 13.26
C LYS A 112 -26.54 0.42 13.74
N ILE A 113 -25.41 0.39 13.03
CA ILE A 113 -24.22 -0.39 13.42
C ILE A 113 -23.54 0.33 14.58
N LYS A 114 -23.34 -0.37 15.69
CA LYS A 114 -22.74 0.13 16.93
C LYS A 114 -21.58 -0.74 17.41
N THR A 115 -21.57 -2.01 17.01
CA THR A 115 -20.64 -3.03 17.50
C THR A 115 -20.14 -3.90 16.36
N MET A 116 -18.90 -4.37 16.50
CA MET A 116 -18.28 -5.34 15.61
C MET A 116 -18.01 -6.61 16.41
N HIS A 117 -18.61 -7.73 16.01
CA HIS A 117 -18.39 -9.04 16.62
C HIS A 117 -17.49 -9.87 15.69
N GLY A 118 -16.18 -9.85 15.93
CA GLY A 118 -15.22 -10.44 14.99
C GLY A 118 -15.29 -9.72 13.64
N TRP A 119 -15.82 -10.40 12.62
CA TRP A 119 -16.02 -9.86 11.26
C TRP A 119 -17.48 -9.53 10.93
N TRP A 120 -18.36 -9.51 11.92
CA TRP A 120 -19.81 -9.33 11.71
C TRP A 120 -20.32 -8.11 12.44
N ALA A 121 -20.79 -7.11 11.67
CA ALA A 121 -21.42 -5.92 12.21
C ALA A 121 -22.73 -6.29 12.93
N GLU A 122 -22.90 -5.84 14.19
CA GLU A 122 -24.03 -6.23 15.06
C GLU A 122 -24.21 -7.74 15.23
N GLY A 123 -23.16 -8.55 14.98
CA GLY A 123 -23.25 -10.01 15.04
C GLY A 123 -24.08 -10.64 13.93
N ASP A 124 -24.49 -9.89 12.91
CA ASP A 124 -25.23 -10.43 11.76
C ASP A 124 -24.26 -11.22 10.86
N ASN A 125 -24.32 -12.54 10.96
CA ASN A 125 -23.43 -13.44 10.21
C ASN A 125 -23.58 -13.34 8.68
N ARG A 126 -24.64 -12.69 8.18
CA ARG A 126 -24.86 -12.42 6.75
C ARG A 126 -24.10 -11.17 6.27
N ARG A 127 -23.61 -10.34 7.20
CA ARG A 127 -22.87 -9.09 6.92
C ARG A 127 -21.41 -9.25 7.35
N HIS A 128 -20.69 -10.09 6.62
CA HIS A 128 -19.26 -10.23 6.78
C HIS A 128 -18.56 -8.97 6.26
N ILE A 129 -17.82 -8.28 7.13
CA ILE A 129 -17.03 -7.10 6.77
C ILE A 129 -15.62 -7.30 7.32
N ALA A 130 -14.65 -7.28 6.41
CA ALA A 130 -13.24 -7.20 6.73
C ALA A 130 -12.75 -5.81 6.29
N SER A 131 -12.38 -4.98 7.27
CA SER A 131 -11.57 -3.80 7.00
C SER A 131 -10.24 -4.05 7.66
N GLU A 132 -9.16 -3.98 6.89
CA GLU A 132 -7.84 -3.97 7.51
C GLU A 132 -7.46 -2.54 7.86
N ASN A 133 -6.46 -2.41 8.74
CA ASN A 133 -6.04 -1.13 9.26
C ASN A 133 -5.55 -0.22 8.11
N PRO A 134 -5.98 1.04 8.06
CA PRO A 134 -5.60 1.96 6.99
C PRO A 134 -4.09 2.26 7.01
N GLY A 135 -3.46 2.21 8.17
CA GLY A 135 -2.02 2.44 8.32
C GLY A 135 -1.28 1.27 8.99
N VAL A 136 0.03 1.31 8.87
CA VAL A 136 0.97 0.37 9.48
C VAL A 136 1.97 1.17 10.32
N TYR A 137 2.14 0.77 11.58
CA TYR A 137 3.29 1.11 12.41
C TYR A 137 3.94 -0.20 12.84
N ALA A 138 4.96 -0.64 12.10
CA ALA A 138 5.54 -1.97 12.29
C ALA A 138 7.06 -1.89 12.49
N GLY A 139 7.53 -2.45 13.62
CA GLY A 139 8.95 -2.76 13.84
C GLY A 139 9.32 -4.20 13.44
N ASN A 140 8.31 -5.08 13.27
CA ASN A 140 8.48 -6.47 12.89
C ASN A 140 7.37 -6.89 11.93
N PHE A 141 7.67 -7.85 11.04
CA PHE A 141 6.77 -8.32 9.98
C PHE A 141 6.59 -9.84 10.06
N ALA A 142 5.35 -10.31 9.98
CA ALA A 142 5.03 -11.75 9.87
C ALA A 142 4.19 -12.09 8.61
N SER A 143 3.84 -11.07 7.83
CA SER A 143 3.17 -11.17 6.54
C SER A 143 3.28 -9.83 5.82
N THR A 144 3.33 -9.85 4.49
CA THR A 144 3.26 -8.65 3.63
C THR A 144 1.87 -8.41 3.02
N SER A 145 0.93 -9.34 3.22
CA SER A 145 -0.47 -9.11 2.89
C SER A 145 -1.41 -9.93 3.77
N LEU A 146 -2.45 -9.31 4.30
CA LEU A 146 -3.78 -9.81 3.98
C LEU A 146 -4.33 -8.86 2.92
N SER A 147 -4.97 -9.40 1.90
CA SER A 147 -5.89 -8.68 1.03
C SER A 147 -6.83 -9.77 0.53
N PRO A 148 -8.14 -9.52 0.46
CA PRO A 148 -9.11 -10.58 0.26
C PRO A 148 -8.89 -11.20 -1.12
N GLY A 149 -8.86 -12.53 -1.16
CA GLY A 149 -9.50 -13.21 -2.29
C GLY A 149 -10.99 -12.93 -2.23
#